data_AF-A0A7K2DX74-F1
#
_entry.id   AF-A0A7K2DX74-F1
#
_cell.length_a   1.000
_cell.length_b   1.000
_cell.length_c   1.000
_cell.angle_alpha   90.00
_cell.angle_beta   90.00
_cell.angle_gamma   90.00
#
_symmetry.space_group_name_H-M   'P 1'
#
loop_
_entity.id
_entity.type
_entity.pdbx_description
1 polymer ?
#
loop_
_entity_poly.entity_id
_entity_poly.type
_entity_poly.pdbx_seq_one_letter_code
_entity_poly.pdbx_strand_id
1 'polypeptide(L)'
;MDALIARYGECPGCGEHYAVCQAHHIRPRSQGGPTDIDNLMLLCWGCHDKVHHHGWRVVPSGDLHTIAPPERVRYGPARAPDPPPIHSPPSRQRRAGTSSRQSRVPKVEAEPLLAVT
;
A
#
# COMPACT_ATOMS: atom_id res chain seq x y z
N MET A 1 -5.21 21.88 -6.89
CA MET A 1 -6.14 21.13 -6.00
C MET A 1 -7.20 22.05 -5.43
N ASP A 2 -6.87 23.27 -5.01
CA ASP A 2 -7.79 24.24 -4.38
C ASP A 2 -9.12 24.44 -5.12
N ALA A 3 -9.09 24.60 -6.45
CA ALA A 3 -10.31 24.75 -7.25
C ALA A 3 -11.24 23.52 -7.15
N LEU A 4 -10.68 22.30 -7.10
CA LEU A 4 -11.48 21.09 -6.91
C LEU A 4 -12.03 21.00 -5.49
N ILE A 5 -11.25 21.41 -4.49
CA ILE A 5 -11.69 21.47 -3.08
C ILE A 5 -12.84 22.48 -2.94
N ALA A 6 -12.72 23.66 -3.53
CA ALA A 6 -13.79 24.66 -3.54
C ALA A 6 -15.06 24.17 -4.27
N ARG A 7 -14.90 23.38 -5.35
CA ARG A 7 -16.01 22.87 -6.15
C ARG A 7 -16.74 21.69 -5.51
N TYR A 8 -16.01 20.78 -4.85
CA TYR A 8 -16.57 19.53 -4.32
C TYR A 8 -16.65 19.47 -2.78
N GLY A 9 -15.73 20.12 -2.07
CA GLY A 9 -15.63 20.10 -0.60
C GLY A 9 -15.10 18.78 -0.03
N GLU A 10 -15.60 17.64 -0.52
CA GLU A 10 -15.28 16.29 -0.07
C GLU A 10 -15.35 15.30 -1.24
N CYS A 11 -15.06 14.03 -0.99
CA CYS A 11 -15.26 12.99 -1.99
C CYS A 11 -16.77 12.84 -2.29
N PRO A 12 -17.27 13.18 -3.49
CA PRO A 12 -18.68 13.11 -3.84
C PRO A 12 -19.19 11.65 -3.92
N GLY A 13 -18.30 10.66 -3.90
CA GLY A 13 -18.64 9.25 -3.89
C GLY A 13 -18.93 8.65 -2.51
N CYS A 14 -18.34 9.20 -1.44
CA CYS A 14 -18.47 8.62 -0.09
C CYS A 14 -18.43 9.62 1.07
N GLY A 15 -18.26 10.93 0.81
CA GLY A 15 -18.16 11.97 1.83
C GLY A 15 -16.82 12.06 2.55
N GLU A 16 -15.78 11.37 2.07
CA GLU A 16 -14.45 11.39 2.72
C GLU A 16 -13.79 12.78 2.57
N HIS A 17 -13.07 13.22 3.61
CA HIS A 17 -12.49 14.55 3.67
C HIS A 17 -11.51 14.83 2.51
N TYR A 18 -11.52 16.05 1.96
CA TYR A 18 -10.71 16.42 0.79
C TYR A 18 -9.20 16.20 0.98
N ALA A 19 -8.71 16.20 2.22
CA ALA A 19 -7.29 16.02 2.53
C ALA A 19 -6.71 14.68 2.05
N VAL A 20 -7.54 13.64 1.88
CA VAL A 20 -7.12 12.33 1.34
C VAL A 20 -7.57 12.13 -0.12
N CYS A 21 -8.06 13.20 -0.76
CA CYS A 21 -8.57 13.15 -2.11
C CYS A 21 -7.53 13.55 -3.16
N GLN A 22 -7.73 13.04 -4.36
CA GLN A 22 -6.92 13.23 -5.55
C GLN A 22 -7.81 13.74 -6.69
N ALA A 23 -7.20 14.43 -7.66
CA ALA A 23 -7.88 14.77 -8.90
C ALA A 23 -8.06 13.52 -9.77
N HIS A 24 -9.29 13.29 -10.22
CA HIS A 24 -9.67 12.20 -11.11
C HIS A 24 -10.23 12.77 -12.41
N HIS A 25 -9.78 12.24 -13.56
CA HIS A 25 -10.29 12.63 -14.86
C HIS A 25 -11.67 12.00 -15.14
N ILE A 26 -12.69 12.81 -15.42
CA ILE A 26 -14.04 12.34 -15.79
C ILE A 26 -13.98 11.61 -17.13
N ARG A 27 -13.47 12.27 -18.18
CA ARG A 27 -13.00 11.60 -19.40
C ARG A 27 -11.54 11.22 -19.19
N PRO A 28 -11.18 9.92 -19.21
CA PRO A 28 -9.81 9.49 -18.95
C PRO A 28 -8.78 10.17 -19.85
N ARG A 29 -7.61 10.50 -19.29
CA ARG A 29 -6.47 11.04 -20.06
C ARG A 29 -6.07 10.13 -21.22
N SER A 30 -6.12 8.81 -21.02
CA SER A 30 -5.83 7.81 -22.07
C SER A 30 -6.80 7.88 -23.26
N GLN A 31 -7.96 8.50 -23.09
CA GLN A 31 -8.95 8.74 -24.14
C GLN A 31 -8.93 10.21 -24.61
N GLY A 32 -7.85 10.95 -24.35
CA GLY A 32 -7.68 12.35 -24.74
C GLY A 32 -8.42 13.35 -23.83
N GLY A 33 -8.80 12.96 -22.61
CA GLY A 33 -9.38 13.90 -21.65
C GLY A 33 -8.39 14.99 -21.24
N PRO A 34 -8.77 16.28 -21.30
CA PRO A 34 -7.89 17.38 -20.92
C PRO A 34 -7.68 17.41 -19.40
N THR A 35 -6.64 18.12 -18.96
CA THR A 35 -6.38 18.35 -17.53
C THR A 35 -6.79 19.77 -17.18
N ASP A 36 -8.09 19.98 -16.98
CA ASP A 36 -8.71 21.25 -16.60
C ASP A 36 -9.82 21.02 -15.56
N ILE A 37 -10.39 22.10 -15.03
CA ILE A 37 -11.36 22.02 -13.92
C ILE A 37 -12.69 21.39 -14.31
N ASP A 38 -13.01 21.33 -15.60
CA ASP A 38 -14.27 20.82 -16.11
C ASP A 38 -14.21 19.33 -16.41
N ASN A 39 -13.01 18.80 -16.70
CA ASN A 39 -12.76 17.38 -16.86
C ASN A 39 -12.17 16.70 -15.62
N LEU A 40 -12.06 17.41 -14.49
CA LEU A 40 -11.54 16.86 -13.23
C LEU A 40 -12.64 16.83 -12.15
N MET A 41 -12.61 15.79 -11.34
CA MET A 41 -13.37 15.67 -10.11
C MET A 41 -12.48 15.28 -8.93
N LEU A 42 -12.98 15.43 -7.71
CA LEU A 42 -12.26 15.08 -6.50
C LEU A 42 -12.65 13.67 -6.04
N LEU A 43 -11.71 12.75 -5.80
CA LEU A 43 -12.01 11.40 -5.25
C LEU A 43 -10.97 10.99 -4.20
N CYS A 44 -11.41 10.38 -3.09
CA CYS A 44 -10.51 9.70 -2.15
C CYS A 44 -9.86 8.47 -2.80
N TRP A 45 -8.73 7.99 -2.25
CA TRP A 45 -8.01 6.84 -2.80
C TRP A 45 -8.91 5.63 -3.08
N GLY A 46 -9.79 5.26 -2.14
CA GLY A 46 -10.69 4.10 -2.30
C GLY A 46 -11.76 4.30 -3.39
N CYS A 47 -12.29 5.52 -3.54
CA CYS A 47 -13.22 5.82 -4.63
C CYS A 47 -12.51 5.95 -5.98
N HIS A 48 -11.27 6.44 -5.98
CA HIS A 48 -10.43 6.52 -7.16
C HIS A 48 -10.11 5.13 -7.72
N ASP A 49 -9.71 4.20 -6.83
CA ASP A 49 -9.47 2.80 -7.13
C ASP A 49 -10.71 2.09 -7.68
N LYS A 50 -11.89 2.33 -7.07
CA LYS A 50 -13.19 1.83 -7.56
C LYS A 50 -13.45 2.16 -9.02
N VAL A 51 -13.20 3.39 -9.44
CA VAL A 51 -13.43 3.82 -10.82
C VAL A 51 -12.39 3.21 -11.77
N HIS A 52 -11.13 3.14 -11.36
CA HIS A 52 -10.08 2.58 -12.22
C HIS A 52 -10.14 1.05 -12.37
N HIS A 53 -10.54 0.34 -11.31
CA HIS A 53 -10.31 -1.10 -11.22
C HIS A 53 -11.55 -1.95 -10.94
N HIS A 54 -12.60 -1.37 -10.35
CA HIS A 54 -13.77 -2.14 -9.89
C HIS A 54 -15.05 -1.87 -10.68
N GLY A 55 -14.92 -1.23 -11.85
CA GLY A 55 -16.03 -1.00 -12.78
C GLY A 55 -17.06 0.03 -12.30
N TRP A 56 -16.73 0.82 -11.27
CA TRP A 56 -17.53 1.99 -10.91
C TRP A 56 -17.43 3.04 -12.01
N ARG A 57 -18.50 3.81 -12.19
CA ARG A 57 -18.60 4.79 -13.27
C ARG A 57 -18.83 6.16 -12.70
N VAL A 58 -18.21 7.17 -13.31
CA VAL A 58 -18.54 8.56 -13.06
C VAL A 58 -19.90 8.85 -13.69
N VAL A 59 -20.81 9.46 -12.94
CA VAL A 59 -22.15 9.82 -13.38
C VAL A 59 -22.50 11.26 -12.99
N PRO A 60 -23.33 11.97 -13.77
CA PRO A 60 -23.76 13.33 -13.42
C PRO A 60 -24.54 13.36 -12.10
N SER A 61 -24.36 14.43 -11.33
CA SER A 61 -25.06 14.71 -10.08
C SER A 61 -25.25 16.23 -9.93
N GLY A 62 -26.34 16.76 -10.49
CA GLY A 62 -26.50 18.20 -10.69
C GLY A 62 -25.42 18.75 -11.61
N ASP A 63 -24.80 19.87 -11.21
CA ASP A 63 -23.68 20.51 -11.93
C ASP A 63 -22.31 19.83 -11.68
N LEU A 64 -22.30 18.78 -10.86
CA LEU A 64 -21.13 18.01 -10.47
C LEU A 64 -21.25 16.56 -10.93
N HIS A 65 -20.32 15.73 -10.47
CA HIS A 65 -20.31 14.31 -10.73
C HIS A 65 -20.17 13.51 -9.42
N THR A 66 -20.75 12.32 -9.40
CA THR A 66 -20.52 11.30 -8.36
C THR A 66 -20.10 9.98 -9.02
N ILE A 67 -19.90 8.93 -8.23
CA ILE A 67 -19.61 7.59 -8.74
C ILE A 67 -20.77 6.64 -8.44
N ALA A 68 -21.11 5.81 -9.42
CA ALA A 68 -22.13 4.77 -9.29
C ALA A 68 -21.49 3.38 -9.39
N PRO A 69 -22.05 2.38 -8.69
CA PRO A 69 -21.58 1.00 -8.82
C PRO A 69 -21.76 0.48 -10.26
N PRO A 70 -21.03 -0.59 -10.63
CA PRO A 70 -21.29 -1.30 -11.87
C PRO A 70 -22.74 -1.82 -11.90
N GLU A 71 -23.34 -1.90 -13.09
CA GLU A 71 -24.73 -2.38 -13.28
C GLU A 71 -24.95 -3.79 -12.75
N ARG A 72 -23.89 -4.62 -12.75
CA ARG A 72 -23.92 -5.96 -12.20
C ARG A 72 -22.75 -6.15 -11.27
N VAL A 73 -23.04 -6.29 -9.98
CA VAL A 73 -22.06 -6.75 -9.00
C VAL A 73 -21.85 -8.23 -9.24
N ARG A 74 -20.66 -8.61 -9.73
CA ARG A 74 -20.25 -10.01 -9.77
C ARG A 74 -19.61 -10.37 -8.45
N TYR A 75 -20.34 -11.12 -7.63
CA TYR A 75 -19.73 -11.82 -6.50
C TYR A 75 -18.90 -12.98 -7.08
N GLY A 76 -17.57 -12.87 -6.99
CA GLY A 76 -16.69 -14.02 -7.18
C GLY A 76 -16.59 -14.83 -5.88
N PRO A 77 -15.99 -16.04 -5.90
CA PRO A 77 -15.44 -16.57 -4.67
C PRO A 77 -14.52 -15.51 -4.08
N ALA A 78 -14.55 -15.29 -2.77
CA ALA A 78 -13.64 -14.36 -2.11
C ALA A 78 -12.22 -14.66 -2.63
N ARG A 79 -11.60 -13.70 -3.34
CA ARG A 79 -10.23 -13.89 -3.80
C ARG A 79 -9.40 -14.00 -2.53
N ALA A 80 -8.74 -15.14 -2.33
CA ALA A 80 -7.72 -15.23 -1.29
C ALA A 80 -6.71 -14.09 -1.56
N PRO A 81 -6.22 -13.41 -0.51
CA PRO A 81 -5.09 -12.49 -0.68
C PRO A 81 -4.00 -13.19 -1.48
N ASP A 82 -3.32 -12.44 -2.35
CA ASP A 82 -2.15 -13.00 -3.04
C ASP A 82 -1.21 -13.60 -1.98
N PRO A 83 -0.65 -14.81 -2.21
CA PRO A 83 0.29 -15.38 -1.28
C PRO A 83 1.43 -14.38 -1.06
N PRO A 84 1.89 -14.20 0.20
CA PRO A 84 2.98 -13.26 0.46
C PRO A 84 4.19 -13.62 -0.42
N PRO A 85 4.95 -12.61 -0.89
CA PRO A 85 6.16 -12.88 -1.66
C PRO A 85 7.07 -13.81 -0.85
N ILE A 86 7.43 -14.96 -1.44
CA ILE A 86 8.34 -15.91 -0.80
C ILE A 86 9.73 -15.28 -0.85
N HIS A 87 10.12 -14.59 0.22
CA HIS A 87 11.49 -14.18 0.42
C HIS A 87 12.31 -15.43 0.72
N SER A 88 13.12 -15.87 -0.26
CA SER A 88 14.12 -16.89 0.01
C SER A 88 15.08 -16.37 1.09
N PRO A 89 15.42 -17.17 2.11
CA PRO A 89 16.41 -16.74 3.10
C PRO A 89 17.74 -16.44 2.39
N PRO A 90 18.50 -15.43 2.86
CA PRO A 90 19.78 -15.09 2.23
C PRO A 90 20.68 -16.33 2.22
N SER A 91 21.21 -16.68 1.05
CA SER A 91 22.12 -17.80 0.89
C SER A 91 23.31 -17.63 1.83
N ARG A 92 23.46 -18.55 2.80
CA ARG A 92 24.57 -18.54 3.75
C ARG A 92 25.87 -18.85 2.99
N GLN A 93 26.55 -17.83 2.48
CA GLN A 93 27.88 -18.00 1.90
C GLN A 93 28.80 -18.57 2.98
N ARG A 94 29.24 -19.81 2.80
CA ARG A 94 30.27 -20.43 3.64
C ARG A 94 31.55 -19.64 3.43
N ARG A 95 31.99 -18.89 4.45
CA ARG A 95 33.35 -18.34 4.47
C ARG A 95 34.33 -19.51 4.46
N ALA A 96 35.12 -19.62 3.41
CA ALA A 96 36.24 -20.56 3.34
C ALA A 96 37.24 -20.20 4.43
N GLY A 97 37.60 -21.19 5.26
CA GLY A 97 38.49 -21.01 6.39
C GLY A 97 39.94 -20.81 5.96
N THR A 98 40.62 -19.85 6.58
CA THR A 98 42.08 -19.76 6.60
C THR A 98 42.56 -20.12 8.01
N SER A 99 43.17 -21.28 8.11
CA SER A 99 43.84 -21.79 9.30
C SER A 99 45.05 -20.93 9.64
N SER A 100 45.14 -20.43 10.88
CA SER A 100 46.44 -20.16 11.51
C SER A 100 46.44 -20.72 12.93
N ARG A 101 47.28 -21.74 13.12
CA ARG A 101 47.63 -22.38 14.40
C ARG A 101 48.63 -21.51 15.14
N GLN A 102 48.44 -21.34 16.45
CA GLN A 102 49.42 -21.14 17.55
C GLN A 102 48.60 -20.58 18.76
N SER A 103 48.78 -20.89 20.04
CA SER A 103 49.68 -21.73 20.83
C SER A 103 49.02 -21.96 22.22
N ARG A 104 49.45 -23.01 22.94
CA ARG A 104 49.07 -23.44 24.31
C ARG A 104 49.30 -22.31 25.36
N VAL A 105 48.73 -22.24 26.58
CA VAL A 105 48.56 -23.17 27.75
C VAL A 105 47.73 -22.40 28.84
N PRO A 106 47.47 -22.84 30.10
CA PRO A 106 47.19 -24.15 30.73
C PRO A 106 45.88 -24.17 31.56
N LYS A 107 45.60 -25.35 32.15
CA LYS A 107 44.48 -25.76 33.01
C LYS A 107 44.47 -25.03 34.37
N VAL A 108 43.34 -24.44 34.75
CA VAL A 108 43.06 -24.04 36.14
C VAL A 108 42.18 -25.09 36.79
N GLU A 109 42.70 -25.76 37.82
CA GLU A 109 41.95 -26.70 38.65
C GLU A 109 41.27 -25.93 39.79
N ALA A 110 40.02 -26.29 40.04
CA ALA A 110 39.21 -25.75 41.13
C ALA A 110 39.49 -26.54 42.41
N GLU A 111 39.67 -25.83 43.53
CA GLU A 111 39.67 -26.39 44.88
C GLU A 111 38.61 -25.64 45.71
N PRO A 112 37.75 -26.34 46.46
CA PRO A 112 36.59 -25.75 47.13
C PRO A 112 36.92 -25.16 48.51
N LEU A 113 36.07 -24.22 48.91
CA LEU A 113 35.97 -23.63 50.24
C LEU A 113 35.67 -24.68 51.32
N LEU A 114 36.51 -24.72 52.37
CA LEU A 114 36.10 -25.18 53.70
C LEU A 114 36.12 -24.01 54.68
N ALA A 115 35.02 -23.87 55.42
CA ALA A 115 34.77 -22.95 56.52
C ALA A 115 35.07 -23.61 57.89
N VAL A 116 35.25 -22.79 58.94
CA VAL A 116 35.14 -23.02 60.41
C VAL A 116 36.22 -22.18 61.11
N THR A 117 35.98 -21.35 62.13
CA THR A 117 34.91 -21.20 63.14
C THR A 117 34.36 -19.77 63.21
#